data_AF-A0A382SIR6-F1
#
_entry.id   AF-A0A382SIR6-F1
#
_cell.length_a   1.000
_cell.length_b   1.000
_cell.length_c   1.000
_cell.angle_alpha   90.00
_cell.angle_beta   90.00
_cell.angle_gamma   90.00
#
_symmetry.space_group_name_H-M   'P 1'
#
loop_
_entity.id
_entity.type
_entity.pdbx_description
1 polymer ?
#
loop_
_entity_poly.entity_id
_entity_poly.type
_entity_poly.pdbx_seq_one_letter_code
_entity_poly.pdbx_strand_id
1 'polypeptide(L)'
;REDQIKKIESTINSKREMVKQRREDQINEIEYTIASKRKLVKQRREDQIKKIESTINSKREMEKRRREDQILRFKEAIIIANALGIKRRSDATNLFKSSQMNLDIITSTNPIYYIGTESLKAEISLLENRTTDDPFIEGLRDLQEQLARLRSIKSDDPFIDGLRDLQEKLARLRSIKSDDPFISGLRDLQEQLARLRSIKSDDPFIDGLRDLQEKLARLRSIKSDDPFISGLRDLQEQLARLRSIKSDDPFIDGLR
;
A
#
# COMPACT_ATOMS: atom_id res chain seq x y z
N ARG A 1 -44.20 -23.43 -0.90
CA ARG A 1 -43.03 -23.57 0.00
C ARG A 1 -41.72 -23.52 -0.77
N GLU A 2 -41.52 -24.40 -1.76
CA GLU A 2 -40.31 -24.38 -2.60
C GLU A 2 -40.08 -23.04 -3.30
N ASP A 3 -41.13 -22.42 -3.84
CA ASP A 3 -41.02 -21.09 -4.48
C ASP A 3 -40.63 -19.98 -3.50
N GLN A 4 -41.05 -20.08 -2.24
CA GLN A 4 -40.68 -19.12 -1.19
C GLN A 4 -39.21 -19.30 -0.77
N ILE A 5 -38.75 -20.54 -0.66
CA ILE A 5 -37.33 -20.86 -0.39
C ILE A 5 -36.46 -20.35 -1.54
N LYS A 6 -36.81 -20.64 -2.80
CA LYS A 6 -36.09 -20.16 -3.98
C LYS A 6 -36.03 -18.62 -4.05
N LYS A 7 -37.13 -17.93 -3.69
CA LYS A 7 -37.20 -16.46 -3.67
C LYS A 7 -36.30 -15.86 -2.57
N ILE A 8 -36.22 -16.49 -1.39
CA ILE A 8 -35.34 -16.02 -0.31
C ILE A 8 -33.88 -16.29 -0.66
N GLU A 9 -33.57 -17.44 -1.25
CA GLU A 9 -32.22 -17.79 -1.72
C GLU A 9 -31.73 -16.81 -2.80
N SER A 10 -32.56 -16.47 -3.79
CA SER A 10 -32.20 -15.50 -4.81
C SER A 10 -31.99 -14.09 -4.22
N THR A 11 -32.79 -13.71 -3.22
CA THR A 11 -32.64 -12.42 -2.50
C THR A 11 -31.34 -12.38 -1.70
N ILE A 12 -30.99 -13.47 -1.01
CA ILE A 12 -29.72 -13.59 -0.26
C ILE A 12 -28.53 -13.50 -1.22
N ASN A 13 -28.57 -14.22 -2.34
CA ASN A 13 -27.49 -14.21 -3.33
C ASN A 13 -27.32 -12.81 -3.96
N SER A 14 -28.42 -12.14 -4.31
CA SER A 14 -28.38 -10.77 -4.81
C SER A 14 -27.77 -9.80 -3.78
N LYS A 15 -28.15 -9.89 -2.50
CA LYS A 15 -27.56 -9.08 -1.44
C LYS A 15 -26.06 -9.34 -1.25
N ARG A 16 -25.62 -10.61 -1.33
CA ARG A 16 -24.19 -10.97 -1.26
C ARG A 16 -23.39 -10.35 -2.39
N GLU A 17 -23.89 -10.44 -3.62
CA GLU A 17 -23.24 -9.87 -4.79
C GLU A 17 -23.17 -8.33 -4.71
N MET A 18 -24.24 -7.66 -4.30
CA MET A 18 -24.22 -6.20 -4.12
C MET A 18 -23.18 -5.75 -3.08
N VAL A 19 -23.04 -6.48 -1.96
CA VAL A 19 -22.04 -6.16 -0.93
C VAL A 19 -20.62 -6.48 -1.41
N LYS A 20 -20.45 -7.50 -2.24
CA LYS A 20 -19.17 -7.79 -2.89
C LYS A 20 -18.76 -6.67 -3.84
N GLN A 21 -19.67 -6.23 -4.71
CA GLN A 21 -19.43 -5.10 -5.63
C GLN A 21 -19.09 -3.81 -4.86
N ARG A 22 -19.88 -3.43 -3.85
CA ARG A 22 -19.59 -2.25 -3.03
C ARG A 22 -18.23 -2.30 -2.35
N ARG A 23 -17.78 -3.48 -1.89
CA ARG A 23 -16.44 -3.67 -1.32
C ARG A 23 -15.36 -3.50 -2.38
N GLU A 24 -15.57 -4.07 -3.55
CA GLU A 24 -14.65 -3.95 -4.68
C GLU A 24 -14.50 -2.49 -5.13
N ASP A 25 -15.60 -1.75 -5.21
CA ASP A 25 -15.60 -0.30 -5.49
C ASP A 25 -14.81 0.48 -4.42
N GLN A 26 -15.02 0.18 -3.13
CA GLN A 26 -14.27 0.80 -2.03
C GLN A 26 -12.78 0.48 -2.07
N ILE A 27 -12.42 -0.76 -2.40
CA ILE A 27 -11.02 -1.19 -2.58
C ILE A 27 -10.38 -0.38 -3.70
N ASN A 28 -11.04 -0.30 -4.85
CA ASN A 28 -10.54 0.45 -6.02
C ASN A 28 -10.36 1.95 -5.70
N GLU A 29 -11.31 2.56 -4.98
CA GLU A 29 -11.22 3.96 -4.55
C GLU A 29 -10.02 4.21 -3.62
N ILE A 30 -9.81 3.31 -2.64
CA ILE A 30 -8.69 3.42 -1.70
C ILE A 30 -7.35 3.20 -2.41
N GLU A 31 -7.28 2.23 -3.31
CA GLU A 31 -6.08 1.97 -4.11
C GLU A 31 -5.71 3.17 -4.99
N TYR A 32 -6.69 3.76 -5.66
CA TYR A 32 -6.51 4.99 -6.43
C TYR A 32 -5.99 6.13 -5.54
N THR A 33 -6.57 6.30 -4.36
CA THR A 33 -6.16 7.33 -3.40
C THR A 33 -4.71 7.12 -2.92
N ILE A 34 -4.32 5.88 -2.63
CA ILE A 34 -2.94 5.52 -2.24
C ILE A 34 -1.97 5.82 -3.38
N ALA A 35 -2.31 5.40 -4.61
CA ALA A 35 -1.47 5.62 -5.79
C ALA A 35 -1.27 7.12 -6.07
N SER A 36 -2.34 7.90 -5.98
CA SER A 36 -2.32 9.36 -6.13
C SER A 36 -1.43 10.03 -5.08
N LYS A 37 -1.59 9.67 -3.80
CA LYS A 37 -0.74 10.18 -2.71
C LYS A 37 0.73 9.85 -2.90
N ARG A 38 1.06 8.61 -3.26
CA ARG A 38 2.45 8.20 -3.58
C ARG A 38 3.05 9.03 -4.70
N LYS A 39 2.27 9.26 -5.77
CA LYS A 39 2.70 10.08 -6.91
C LYS A 39 2.98 11.52 -6.50
N LEU A 40 2.09 12.13 -5.72
CA LEU A 40 2.28 13.51 -5.24
C LEU A 40 3.51 13.67 -4.36
N VAL A 41 3.75 12.74 -3.43
CA VAL A 41 4.95 12.78 -2.58
C VAL A 41 6.21 12.62 -3.40
N LYS A 42 6.21 11.69 -4.36
CA LYS A 42 7.34 11.50 -5.29
C LYS A 42 7.65 12.79 -6.05
N GLN A 43 6.63 13.45 -6.60
CA GLN A 43 6.79 14.72 -7.31
C GLN A 43 7.36 15.82 -6.41
N ARG A 44 6.78 16.01 -5.21
CA ARG A 44 7.29 17.01 -4.25
C ARG A 44 8.76 16.77 -3.89
N ARG A 45 9.15 15.51 -3.70
CA ARG A 45 10.55 15.14 -3.43
C ARG A 45 11.45 15.45 -4.63
N GLU A 46 11.02 15.12 -5.84
CA GLU A 46 11.76 15.45 -7.07
C GLU A 46 11.93 16.97 -7.24
N ASP A 47 10.90 17.75 -6.94
CA ASP A 47 10.97 19.21 -6.97
C ASP A 47 11.93 19.77 -5.91
N GLN A 48 11.93 19.21 -4.69
CA GLN A 48 12.90 19.57 -3.64
C GLN A 48 14.33 19.25 -4.04
N ILE A 49 14.56 18.07 -4.65
CA ILE A 49 15.87 17.67 -5.17
C ILE A 49 16.35 18.68 -6.20
N LYS A 50 15.52 19.00 -7.21
CA LYS A 50 15.85 20.00 -8.24
C LYS A 50 16.16 21.37 -7.63
N LYS A 51 15.38 21.80 -6.63
CA LYS A 51 15.61 23.06 -5.93
C LYS A 51 16.97 23.10 -5.25
N ILE A 52 17.34 22.05 -4.53
CA ILE A 52 18.63 21.95 -3.83
C ILE A 52 19.78 21.88 -4.84
N GLU A 53 19.65 21.09 -5.91
CA GLU A 53 20.65 21.01 -6.98
C GLU A 53 20.91 22.38 -7.64
N SER A 54 19.84 23.11 -7.96
CA SER A 54 19.94 24.47 -8.51
C SER A 54 20.65 25.42 -7.53
N THR A 55 20.36 25.30 -6.23
CA THR A 55 20.99 26.10 -5.18
C THR A 55 22.49 25.79 -5.07
N ILE A 56 22.87 24.52 -5.09
CA ILE A 56 24.27 24.06 -5.08
C ILE A 56 25.02 24.61 -6.30
N ASN A 57 24.44 24.47 -7.49
CA ASN A 57 25.07 24.94 -8.73
C ASN A 57 25.25 26.46 -8.71
N SER A 58 24.24 27.19 -8.25
CA SER A 58 24.29 28.65 -8.14
C SER A 58 25.37 29.10 -7.15
N LYS A 59 25.53 28.42 -6.01
CA LYS A 59 26.61 28.68 -5.04
C LYS A 59 27.99 28.41 -5.65
N ARG A 60 28.16 27.28 -6.36
CA ARG A 60 29.42 26.94 -7.06
C ARG A 60 29.80 27.98 -8.11
N GLU A 61 28.84 28.40 -8.93
CA GLU A 61 29.06 29.45 -9.93
C GLU A 61 29.42 30.79 -9.28
N MET A 62 28.78 31.14 -8.15
CA MET A 62 29.10 32.36 -7.42
C MET A 62 30.53 32.36 -6.85
N GLU A 63 30.96 31.24 -6.28
CA GLU A 63 32.31 31.10 -5.72
C GLU A 63 33.40 31.08 -6.80
N LYS A 64 33.10 30.47 -7.95
CA LYS A 64 33.96 30.58 -9.14
C LYS A 64 34.15 32.04 -9.56
N ARG A 65 33.07 32.83 -9.64
CA ARG A 65 33.16 34.26 -9.96
C ARG A 65 33.95 35.03 -8.91
N ARG A 66 33.72 34.77 -7.62
CA ARG A 66 34.49 35.39 -6.53
C ARG A 66 35.98 35.09 -6.64
N ARG A 67 36.36 33.86 -7.01
CA ARG A 67 37.75 33.48 -7.26
C ARG A 67 38.33 34.23 -8.46
N GLU A 68 37.59 34.35 -9.55
CA GLU A 68 37.99 35.13 -10.73
C GLU A 68 38.20 36.62 -10.38
N ASP A 69 37.29 37.21 -9.61
CA ASP A 69 37.39 38.58 -9.10
C ASP A 69 38.62 38.77 -8.19
N GLN A 70 38.91 37.79 -7.32
CA GLN A 70 40.10 37.80 -6.47
C GLN A 70 41.39 37.79 -7.29
N ILE A 71 41.46 36.96 -8.34
CA ILE A 71 42.61 36.92 -9.26
C ILE A 71 42.79 38.29 -9.92
N LEU A 72 41.70 38.93 -10.36
CA LEU A 72 41.77 40.26 -10.98
C LEU A 72 42.31 41.32 -10.01
N ARG A 73 41.79 41.33 -8.77
CA ARG A 73 42.29 42.23 -7.71
C ARG A 73 43.78 42.03 -7.43
N PHE A 74 44.27 40.79 -7.44
CA PHE A 74 45.69 40.51 -7.28
C PHE A 74 46.52 40.96 -8.49
N LYS A 75 46.01 40.83 -9.71
CA LYS A 75 46.65 41.35 -10.92
C LYS A 75 46.81 42.87 -10.87
N GLU A 76 45.77 43.60 -10.45
CA GLU A 76 45.85 45.05 -10.24
C GLU A 76 46.86 45.43 -9.15
N ALA A 77 46.83 44.72 -8.02
CA ALA A 77 47.77 44.95 -6.92
C ALA A 77 49.24 44.71 -7.36
N ILE A 78 49.49 43.75 -8.24
CA ILE A 78 50.83 43.50 -8.81
C ILE A 78 51.30 44.69 -9.66
N ILE A 79 50.41 45.34 -10.43
CA ILE A 79 50.76 46.53 -11.23
C ILE A 79 51.24 47.65 -10.31
N ILE A 80 50.50 47.92 -9.23
CA ILE A 80 50.85 48.95 -8.24
C ILE A 80 52.15 48.59 -7.52
N ALA A 81 52.29 47.35 -7.07
CA ALA A 81 53.50 46.89 -6.37
C ALA A 81 54.75 46.96 -7.25
N ASN A 82 54.65 46.64 -8.55
CA ASN A 82 55.74 46.82 -9.51
C ASN A 82 56.12 48.29 -9.68
N ALA A 83 55.13 49.20 -9.80
CA ALA A 83 55.37 50.64 -9.92
C ALA A 83 56.07 51.22 -8.68
N LEU A 84 55.79 50.67 -7.50
CA LEU A 84 56.42 51.07 -6.23
C LEU A 84 57.72 50.30 -5.92
N GLY A 85 58.12 49.34 -6.74
CA GLY A 85 59.30 48.50 -6.51
C GLY A 85 59.15 47.50 -5.34
N ILE A 86 57.94 47.18 -4.92
CA ILE A 86 57.65 46.27 -3.79
C ILE A 86 57.62 44.83 -4.31
N LYS A 87 58.72 44.09 -4.15
CA LYS A 87 58.79 42.66 -4.51
C LYS A 87 58.34 41.78 -3.36
N ARG A 88 58.76 42.13 -2.14
CA ARG A 88 58.43 41.45 -0.88
C ARG A 88 57.82 42.40 0.12
N ARG A 89 57.11 41.86 1.11
CA ARG A 89 56.53 42.64 2.21
C ARG A 89 57.57 43.48 2.98
N SER A 90 58.82 43.03 3.06
CA SER A 90 59.93 43.80 3.64
C SER A 90 60.19 45.12 2.92
N ASP A 91 60.05 45.14 1.59
CA ASP A 91 60.34 46.32 0.76
C ASP A 91 59.32 47.43 1.04
N ALA A 92 58.05 47.05 1.23
CA ALA A 92 57.00 47.97 1.66
C ALA A 92 57.34 48.60 3.01
N THR A 93 57.70 47.80 4.02
CA THR A 93 58.04 48.32 5.36
C THR A 93 59.26 49.25 5.35
N ASN A 94 60.21 49.06 4.43
CA ASN A 94 61.38 49.91 4.30
C ASN A 94 61.04 51.26 3.62
N LEU A 95 60.08 51.30 2.70
CA LEU A 95 59.60 52.55 2.06
C LEU A 95 58.88 53.48 3.05
N PHE A 96 58.18 52.95 4.05
CA PHE A 96 57.43 53.78 5.01
C PHE A 96 58.24 54.22 6.21
N LYS A 97 59.29 53.47 6.60
CA LYS A 97 60.24 53.89 7.66
C LYS A 97 61.07 55.11 7.26
N SER A 98 61.34 55.31 5.97
CA SER A 98 62.10 56.46 5.48
C SER A 98 61.28 57.75 5.35
N SER A 99 59.94 57.66 5.37
CA SER A 99 59.06 58.77 4.97
C SER A 99 58.32 59.49 6.11
N GLN A 100 58.68 59.25 7.39
CA GLN A 100 58.05 59.89 8.57
C GLN A 100 56.50 59.92 8.54
N MET A 101 55.84 58.92 7.94
CA MET A 101 54.37 58.79 8.01
C MET A 101 54.00 57.96 9.24
N ASN A 102 53.03 58.46 10.02
CA ASN A 102 52.47 57.75 11.18
C ASN A 102 51.97 56.36 10.80
N LEU A 103 52.61 55.34 11.36
CA LEU A 103 52.29 53.91 11.15
C LEU A 103 50.85 53.54 11.58
N ASP A 104 50.21 54.35 12.42
CA ASP A 104 48.87 54.10 12.97
C ASP A 104 47.73 54.24 11.94
N ILE A 105 47.96 54.91 10.79
CA ILE A 105 46.99 54.95 9.68
C ILE A 105 47.16 53.72 8.76
N ILE A 106 48.35 53.11 8.75
CA ILE A 106 48.70 52.00 7.85
C ILE A 106 48.08 50.67 8.31
N THR A 107 47.80 50.52 9.61
CA THR A 107 47.37 49.25 10.20
C THR A 107 45.89 48.91 10.00
N SER A 108 45.05 49.86 9.58
CA SER A 108 43.58 49.68 9.51
C SER A 108 43.09 49.11 8.18
N THR A 109 43.81 49.41 7.09
CA THR A 109 43.51 48.95 5.73
C THR A 109 44.81 48.77 4.97
N ASN A 110 45.59 47.75 5.32
CA ASN A 110 46.83 47.43 4.61
C ASN A 110 46.51 47.14 3.13
N PRO A 111 46.90 48.01 2.18
CA PRO A 111 46.57 47.80 0.78
C PRO A 111 47.21 46.51 0.26
N ILE A 112 46.48 45.77 -0.58
CA ILE A 112 46.87 44.42 -1.04
C ILE A 112 48.27 44.41 -1.67
N TYR A 113 48.66 45.48 -2.35
CA TYR A 113 49.95 45.59 -3.02
C TYR A 113 51.16 45.60 -2.07
N TYR A 114 50.99 45.83 -0.76
CA TYR A 114 52.06 45.70 0.24
C TYR A 114 52.51 44.27 0.50
N ILE A 115 51.73 43.27 0.07
CA ILE A 115 52.10 41.85 0.18
C ILE A 115 53.33 41.53 -0.70
N GLY A 116 53.53 42.31 -1.76
CA GLY A 116 54.64 42.15 -2.70
C GLY A 116 54.30 41.25 -3.88
N THR A 117 54.95 41.49 -5.00
CA THR A 117 54.65 40.80 -6.27
C THR A 117 54.97 39.32 -6.27
N GLU A 118 55.99 38.88 -5.54
CA GLU A 118 56.35 37.45 -5.44
C GLU A 118 55.22 36.64 -4.78
N SER A 119 54.75 37.12 -3.62
CA SER A 119 53.66 36.51 -2.87
C SER A 119 52.33 36.55 -3.63
N LEU A 120 52.00 37.68 -4.26
CA LEU A 120 50.76 37.81 -5.04
C LEU A 120 50.75 36.89 -6.27
N LYS A 121 51.89 36.71 -6.95
CA LYS A 121 52.01 35.74 -8.05
C LYS A 121 51.83 34.30 -7.58
N ALA A 122 52.40 33.95 -6.43
CA ALA A 122 52.20 32.64 -5.83
C ALA A 122 50.71 32.40 -5.50
N GLU A 123 50.03 33.40 -4.91
CA GLU A 123 48.60 33.32 -4.58
C GLU A 123 47.73 33.15 -5.84
N ILE A 124 48.00 33.92 -6.91
CA ILE A 124 47.32 33.76 -8.20
C ILE A 124 47.54 32.34 -8.74
N SER A 125 48.77 31.83 -8.71
CA SER A 125 49.05 30.47 -9.19
C SER A 125 48.30 29.40 -8.41
N LEU A 126 48.09 29.59 -7.10
CA LEU A 126 47.27 28.71 -6.28
C LEU A 126 45.79 28.77 -6.67
N LEU A 127 45.26 29.98 -6.91
CA LEU A 127 43.87 30.20 -7.33
C LEU A 127 43.57 29.68 -8.75
N GLU A 128 44.51 29.82 -9.68
CA GLU A 128 44.39 29.35 -11.06
C GLU A 128 44.49 27.82 -11.14
N ASN A 129 45.32 27.18 -10.30
CA ASN A 129 45.47 25.72 -10.27
C ASN A 129 44.43 24.99 -9.42
N ARG A 130 43.55 25.71 -8.72
CA ARG A 130 42.53 25.11 -7.88
C ARG A 130 41.46 24.41 -8.73
N THR A 131 41.22 23.13 -8.47
CA THR A 131 40.27 22.30 -9.23
C THR A 131 38.82 22.47 -8.77
N THR A 132 38.59 22.75 -7.49
CA THR A 132 37.25 22.85 -6.90
C THR A 132 37.21 23.89 -5.79
N ASP A 133 36.13 24.68 -5.78
CA ASP A 133 35.83 25.67 -4.76
C ASP A 133 34.94 25.10 -3.63
N ASP A 134 34.47 23.84 -3.75
CA ASP A 134 33.53 23.20 -2.80
C ASP A 134 33.92 23.34 -1.31
N PRO A 135 35.20 23.18 -0.91
CA PRO A 135 35.61 23.33 0.49
C PRO A 135 35.43 24.74 1.07
N PHE A 136 35.35 25.76 0.20
CA PHE A 136 35.26 27.17 0.58
C PHE A 136 33.82 27.70 0.50
N ILE A 137 32.87 26.89 0.04
CA ILE A 137 31.47 27.28 -0.10
C ILE A 137 30.72 27.04 1.21
N GLU A 138 30.33 28.13 1.86
CA GLU A 138 29.56 28.07 3.11
C GLU A 138 28.22 27.33 2.94
N GLY A 139 27.95 26.38 3.84
CA GLY A 139 26.71 25.59 3.88
C GLY A 139 26.53 24.60 2.73
N LEU A 140 27.54 24.43 1.86
CA LEU A 140 27.46 23.47 0.76
C LEU A 140 27.34 22.03 1.26
N ARG A 141 28.04 21.72 2.37
CA ARG A 141 28.06 20.37 2.93
C ARG A 141 26.68 19.94 3.41
N ASP A 142 25.98 20.84 4.08
CA ASP A 142 24.61 20.64 4.58
C ASP A 142 23.63 20.44 3.43
N LEU A 143 23.73 21.25 2.36
CA LEU A 143 22.89 21.08 1.16
C LEU A 143 23.12 19.73 0.48
N GLN A 144 24.37 19.28 0.41
CA GLN A 144 24.71 17.98 -0.16
C GLN A 144 24.22 16.83 0.74
N GLU A 145 24.24 16.99 2.06
CA GLU A 145 23.66 16.03 3.00
C GLU A 145 22.13 15.95 2.84
N GLN A 146 21.45 17.09 2.76
CA GLN A 146 20.01 17.16 2.49
C GLN A 146 19.66 16.47 1.17
N LEU A 147 20.43 16.71 0.11
CA LEU A 147 20.27 16.07 -1.18
C LEU A 147 20.43 14.54 -1.08
N ALA A 148 21.45 14.07 -0.36
CA ALA A 148 21.68 12.65 -0.14
C ALA A 148 20.53 12.00 0.64
N ARG A 149 20.05 12.66 1.70
CA ARG A 149 18.88 12.22 2.49
C ARG A 149 17.64 12.09 1.59
N LEU A 150 17.31 13.12 0.81
CA LEU A 150 16.14 13.07 -0.10
C LEU A 150 16.24 11.97 -1.16
N ARG A 151 17.44 11.73 -1.70
CA ARG A 151 17.67 10.65 -2.67
C ARG A 151 17.60 9.26 -2.05
N SER A 152 17.92 9.13 -0.76
CA SER A 152 17.87 7.85 -0.03
C SER A 152 16.44 7.39 0.31
N ILE A 153 15.48 8.33 0.38
CA ILE A 153 14.07 8.03 0.64
C ILE A 153 13.55 7.13 -0.48
N LYS A 154 12.97 5.98 -0.14
CA LYS A 154 12.33 5.09 -1.12
C LYS A 154 10.87 5.53 -1.36
N SER A 155 10.29 5.16 -2.50
CA SER A 155 8.90 5.48 -2.85
C SER A 155 7.84 4.82 -1.95
N ASP A 156 8.24 3.82 -1.16
CA ASP A 156 7.40 3.13 -0.17
C ASP A 156 7.65 3.63 1.25
N ASP A 157 8.01 4.90 1.40
CA ASP A 157 8.32 5.48 2.70
C ASP A 157 7.10 5.35 3.66
N PRO A 158 7.22 4.63 4.79
CA PRO A 158 6.12 4.43 5.74
C PRO A 158 5.60 5.72 6.38
N PHE A 159 6.35 6.82 6.24
CA PHE A 159 6.09 8.11 6.87
C PHE A 159 5.22 9.06 6.03
N ILE A 160 4.62 8.60 4.93
CA ILE A 160 3.61 9.41 4.23
C ILE A 160 2.34 9.45 5.09
N ASP A 161 2.04 10.62 5.65
CA ASP A 161 0.88 10.84 6.53
C ASP A 161 -0.44 10.33 5.92
N GLY A 162 -1.17 9.54 6.72
CA GLY A 162 -2.45 8.92 6.36
C GLY A 162 -2.35 7.79 5.33
N LEU A 163 -1.16 7.49 4.80
CA LEU A 163 -0.97 6.37 3.87
C LEU A 163 -1.02 5.02 4.60
N ARG A 164 -0.51 4.98 5.84
CA ARG A 164 -0.62 3.83 6.74
C ARG A 164 -2.07 3.48 7.08
N ASP A 165 -2.89 4.48 7.40
CA ASP A 165 -4.31 4.26 7.74
C ASP A 165 -5.11 3.74 6.54
N LEU A 166 -4.83 4.27 5.34
CA LEU A 166 -5.43 3.79 4.10
C LEU A 166 -5.00 2.36 3.76
N GLN A 167 -3.72 2.03 3.98
CA GLN A 167 -3.22 0.66 3.82
C GLN A 167 -3.85 -0.30 4.82
N GLU A 168 -4.03 0.10 6.08
CA GLU A 168 -4.72 -0.70 7.08
C GLU A 168 -6.19 -0.91 6.72
N LYS A 169 -6.88 0.15 6.28
CA LYS A 169 -8.27 0.07 5.79
C LYS A 169 -8.39 -0.88 4.59
N LEU A 170 -7.45 -0.81 3.64
CA LEU A 170 -7.38 -1.71 2.49
C LEU A 170 -7.16 -3.17 2.94
N ALA A 171 -6.23 -3.40 3.87
CA ALA A 171 -5.96 -4.73 4.41
C ALA A 171 -7.18 -5.31 5.13
N ARG A 172 -7.88 -4.49 5.91
CA ARG A 172 -9.16 -4.87 6.55
C ARG A 172 -10.20 -5.24 5.49
N LEU A 173 -10.44 -4.40 4.48
CA LEU A 173 -11.40 -4.67 3.42
C LEU A 173 -11.09 -5.95 2.62
N ARG A 174 -9.81 -6.22 2.36
CA ARG A 174 -9.36 -7.46 1.70
C ARG A 174 -9.48 -8.70 2.60
N SER A 175 -9.41 -8.54 3.93
CA SER A 175 -9.52 -9.66 4.89
C SER A 175 -10.97 -10.11 5.14
N ILE A 176 -11.95 -9.26 4.84
CA ILE A 176 -13.38 -9.55 4.99
C ILE A 176 -13.77 -10.64 4.00
N LYS A 177 -14.00 -11.86 4.50
CA LYS A 177 -14.50 -12.98 3.69
C LYS A 177 -15.90 -12.65 3.17
N SER A 178 -16.26 -13.22 2.02
CA SER A 178 -17.58 -13.03 1.38
C SER A 178 -18.77 -13.48 2.24
N ASP A 179 -18.52 -14.26 3.30
CA ASP A 179 -19.52 -14.84 4.21
C ASP A 179 -19.70 -14.08 5.53
N ASP A 180 -19.33 -12.80 5.57
CA ASP A 180 -19.37 -12.04 6.81
C ASP A 180 -20.82 -11.89 7.37
N PRO A 181 -21.08 -12.34 8.62
CA PRO A 181 -22.43 -12.39 9.21
C PRO A 181 -23.03 -11.02 9.58
N PHE A 182 -22.35 -9.93 9.21
CA PHE A 182 -22.72 -8.54 9.53
C PHE A 182 -23.43 -7.79 8.40
N ILE A 183 -23.75 -8.46 7.27
CA ILE A 183 -24.61 -7.84 6.25
C ILE A 183 -26.02 -7.66 6.84
N SER A 184 -26.39 -6.41 7.11
CA SER A 184 -27.68 -6.04 7.72
C SER A 184 -28.86 -6.66 6.97
N GLY A 185 -29.74 -7.37 7.69
CA GLY A 185 -30.91 -8.04 7.11
C GLY A 185 -30.58 -9.27 6.24
N LEU A 186 -29.33 -9.74 6.23
CA LEU A 186 -28.95 -11.04 5.66
C LEU A 186 -29.08 -12.14 6.71
N ARG A 187 -28.77 -11.83 7.98
CA ARG A 187 -29.07 -12.67 9.14
C ARG A 187 -30.56 -12.99 9.24
N ASP A 188 -31.43 -11.98 9.15
CA ASP A 188 -32.89 -12.19 9.23
C ASP A 188 -33.42 -13.08 8.09
N LEU A 189 -32.90 -12.89 6.87
CA LEU A 189 -33.26 -13.74 5.72
C LEU A 189 -32.71 -15.17 5.86
N GLN A 190 -31.53 -15.34 6.45
CA GLN A 190 -30.95 -16.66 6.77
C GLN A 190 -31.75 -17.36 7.87
N GLU A 191 -32.20 -16.63 8.90
CA GLU A 191 -33.07 -17.15 9.95
C GLU A 191 -34.46 -17.53 9.39
N GLN A 192 -35.02 -16.71 8.50
CA GLN A 192 -36.26 -17.05 7.79
C GLN A 192 -36.10 -18.29 6.90
N LEU A 193 -34.99 -18.41 6.17
CA LEU A 193 -34.66 -19.60 5.38
C LEU A 193 -34.52 -20.84 6.28
N ALA A 194 -33.83 -20.71 7.40
CA ALA A 194 -33.63 -21.80 8.38
C ALA A 194 -34.96 -22.28 8.97
N ARG A 195 -35.85 -21.34 9.34
CA ARG A 195 -37.22 -21.65 9.80
C ARG A 195 -38.05 -22.32 8.70
N LEU A 196 -38.02 -21.82 7.46
CA LEU A 196 -38.76 -22.43 6.34
C LEU A 196 -38.23 -23.82 5.96
N ARG A 197 -36.94 -24.08 6.20
CA ARG A 197 -36.34 -25.41 6.05
C ARG A 197 -36.72 -26.33 7.23
N SER A 198 -36.81 -25.82 8.47
CA SER A 198 -37.15 -26.62 9.67
C SER A 198 -38.63 -27.04 9.74
N ILE A 199 -39.56 -26.31 9.10
CA ILE A 199 -41.02 -26.59 9.12
C ILE A 199 -41.44 -27.87 8.36
N LYS A 200 -40.56 -28.87 8.17
CA LYS A 200 -40.95 -30.30 8.00
C LYS A 200 -39.76 -31.19 8.31
N SER A 201 -39.67 -31.62 9.56
CA SER A 201 -39.49 -33.04 9.87
C SER A 201 -40.29 -33.43 11.12
N ASP A 202 -40.45 -32.56 12.13
CA ASP A 202 -41.04 -32.96 13.43
C ASP A 202 -41.88 -31.86 14.12
N ASP A 203 -42.88 -31.27 13.46
CA ASP A 203 -43.78 -30.28 14.12
C ASP A 203 -45.10 -30.95 14.59
N PRO A 204 -45.33 -31.12 15.91
CA PRO A 204 -46.51 -31.81 16.47
C PRO A 204 -47.81 -30.98 16.53
N PHE A 205 -47.81 -29.73 16.02
CA PHE A 205 -48.92 -28.77 16.19
C PHE A 205 -49.71 -28.42 14.91
N ILE A 206 -49.64 -29.23 13.86
CA ILE A 206 -50.58 -29.06 12.73
C ILE A 206 -51.90 -29.76 13.10
N ASP A 207 -52.89 -28.95 13.52
CA ASP A 207 -54.25 -29.41 13.79
C ASP A 207 -54.81 -30.18 12.58
N GLY A 208 -55.31 -31.40 12.83
CA GLY A 208 -55.80 -32.33 11.82
C GLY A 208 -54.74 -33.24 11.17
N LEU A 209 -53.44 -32.96 11.32
CA LEU A 209 -52.38 -33.82 10.79
C LEU A 209 -52.16 -35.05 11.70
N ARG A 210 -52.36 -34.88 13.01
CA ARG A 210 -52.43 -35.98 13.98
C ARG A 210 -53.61 -36.91 13.69
N ASP A 211 -54.79 -36.35 13.42
CA ASP A 211 -56.00 -37.14 13.12
C ASP A 211 -55.86 -37.91 11.80
N LEU A 212 -55.23 -37.32 10.79
CA LEU A 212 -54.92 -38.00 9.53
C LEU A 212 -53.84 -39.07 9.70
N GLN A 213 -52.81 -38.82 10.52
CA GLN A 213 -51.80 -39.84 10.87
C GLN A 213 -52.40 -40.99 11.68
N GLU A 214 -53.32 -40.69 12.61
CA GLU A 214 -54.01 -41.70 13.43
C GLU A 214 -55.01 -42.52 12.60
N LYS A 215 -55.74 -41.88 11.66
CA LYS A 215 -56.56 -42.59 10.65
C LYS A 215 -55.71 -43.48 9.76
N LEU A 216 -54.54 -43.01 9.34
CA LEU A 216 -53.62 -43.76 8.48
C LEU A 216 -52.95 -44.90 9.25
N ALA A 217 -52.67 -44.74 10.55
CA ALA A 217 -52.20 -45.80 11.44
C ALA A 217 -53.29 -46.86 11.68
N ARG A 218 -54.55 -46.46 11.90
CA ARG A 218 -55.69 -47.40 11.98
C ARG A 218 -55.91 -48.15 10.67
N LEU A 219 -55.86 -47.47 9.53
CA LEU A 219 -55.94 -48.09 8.20
C LEU A 219 -54.76 -49.03 7.90
N ARG A 220 -53.57 -48.75 8.44
CA ARG A 220 -52.40 -49.65 8.35
C ARG A 220 -52.49 -50.84 9.32
N SER A 221 -53.19 -50.71 10.45
CA SER A 221 -53.46 -51.82 11.36
C SER A 221 -54.50 -52.81 10.80
N ILE A 222 -55.36 -52.35 9.89
CA ILE A 222 -56.30 -53.21 9.16
C ILE A 222 -55.57 -53.80 7.95
N LYS A 223 -54.70 -54.77 8.21
CA LYS A 223 -54.43 -55.94 7.35
C LYS A 223 -53.38 -56.86 8.01
N SER A 224 -53.87 -57.84 8.76
CA SER A 224 -53.37 -59.23 8.63
C SER A 224 -54.18 -60.28 9.39
N ASP A 225 -54.97 -59.94 10.42
CA ASP A 225 -55.56 -60.96 11.32
C ASP A 225 -57.03 -60.70 11.73
N ASP A 226 -57.87 -60.16 10.84
CA ASP A 226 -59.31 -59.99 11.14
C ASP A 226 -60.12 -61.26 10.78
N PRO A 227 -60.76 -61.94 11.76
CA PRO A 227 -61.45 -63.21 11.56
C PRO A 227 -62.84 -63.12 10.89
N PHE A 228 -63.26 -61.94 10.43
CA PHE A 228 -64.63 -61.70 9.93
C PHE A 228 -64.76 -61.52 8.41
N ILE A 229 -63.68 -61.60 7.63
CA ILE A 229 -63.79 -61.61 6.16
C ILE A 229 -63.86 -63.06 5.66
N SER A 230 -65.08 -63.60 5.58
CA SER A 230 -65.35 -64.93 5.03
C SER A 230 -64.78 -65.05 3.61
N GLY A 231 -63.94 -66.06 3.36
CA GLY A 231 -63.34 -66.34 2.04
C GLY A 231 -61.91 -65.81 1.83
N LEU A 232 -61.38 -64.97 2.72
CA LEU A 232 -59.97 -64.51 2.64
C LEU A 232 -58.98 -65.58 3.09
N ARG A 233 -59.39 -66.45 4.03
CA ARG A 233 -58.61 -67.60 4.49
C ARG A 233 -58.45 -68.67 3.41
N ASP A 234 -59.52 -68.96 2.66
CA ASP A 234 -59.52 -69.97 1.60
C ASP A 234 -58.61 -69.56 0.43
N LEU A 235 -58.62 -68.27 0.06
CA LEU A 235 -57.73 -67.73 -0.97
C LEU A 235 -56.26 -67.72 -0.51
N GLN A 236 -55.99 -67.48 0.78
CA GLN A 236 -54.63 -67.59 1.34
C GLN A 236 -54.15 -69.04 1.39
N GLU A 237 -55.03 -70.00 1.70
CA GLU A 237 -54.71 -71.42 1.72
C GLU A 237 -54.48 -71.98 0.31
N GLN A 238 -55.25 -71.53 -0.68
CA GLN A 238 -55.00 -71.82 -2.10
C GLN A 238 -53.67 -71.26 -2.58
N LEU A 239 -53.31 -70.04 -2.16
CA LEU A 239 -52.03 -69.40 -2.52
C LEU A 239 -50.84 -70.06 -1.83
N ALA A 240 -51.01 -70.56 -0.60
CA ALA A 240 -50.02 -71.36 0.11
C ALA A 240 -49.81 -72.73 -0.56
N ARG A 241 -50.89 -73.41 -0.98
CA ARG A 241 -50.81 -74.65 -1.78
C ARG A 241 -50.10 -74.44 -3.11
N LEU A 242 -50.46 -73.38 -3.85
CA LEU A 242 -49.79 -73.00 -5.11
C LEU A 242 -48.30 -72.69 -4.93
N ARG A 243 -47.91 -72.13 -3.79
CA ARG A 243 -46.49 -71.88 -3.47
C ARG A 243 -45.74 -73.17 -3.10
N SER A 244 -46.39 -74.14 -2.45
CA SER A 244 -45.77 -75.44 -2.13
C SER A 244 -45.56 -76.34 -3.35
N ILE A 245 -46.38 -76.20 -4.41
CA ILE A 245 -46.25 -77.00 -5.64
C ILE A 245 -45.06 -76.54 -6.50
N LYS A 246 -44.52 -75.33 -6.28
CA LYS A 246 -43.44 -74.74 -7.09
C LYS A 246 -42.04 -74.93 -6.50
N SER A 247 -41.91 -75.46 -5.29
CA SER A 247 -40.61 -75.54 -4.59
C SER A 247 -39.99 -76.94 -4.51
N ASP A 248 -40.76 -78.00 -4.76
CA ASP A 248 -40.26 -79.37 -4.65
C ASP A 248 -40.54 -80.16 -5.94
N ASP A 249 -39.65 -80.04 -6.94
CA ASP A 249 -39.13 -81.26 -7.59
C ASP A 249 -37.86 -81.01 -8.43
N PRO A 250 -36.83 -81.88 -8.31
CA PRO A 250 -35.52 -81.69 -8.93
C PRO A 250 -35.33 -82.60 -10.15
N PHE A 251 -35.42 -82.09 -11.39
CA PHE A 251 -34.81 -82.73 -12.57
C PHE A 251 -34.72 -81.73 -13.73
N ILE A 252 -33.49 -81.42 -14.14
CA ILE A 252 -33.22 -81.02 -15.52
C ILE A 252 -33.34 -82.30 -16.34
N ASP A 253 -34.22 -82.34 -17.34
CA ASP A 253 -33.95 -83.14 -18.53
C ASP A 253 -34.47 -82.45 -19.79
N GLY A 254 -33.66 -82.49 -20.85
CA GLY A 254 -34.15 -82.32 -22.23
C GLY A 254 -34.16 -80.92 -22.82
N LEU A 255 -33.05 -80.57 -23.48
CA LEU A 255 -32.98 -79.94 -24.81
C LEU A 255 -34.33 -79.70 -25.54
N ARG A 256 -34.68 -78.43 -25.80
CA ARG A 256 -34.74 -77.80 -27.14
C ARG A 256 -35.30 -76.39 -27.08
#